data_AF-A0A090N3K5-F1
#
_entry.id   AF-A0A090N3K5-F1
#
_cell.length_a   1.000
_cell.length_b   1.000
_cell.length_c   1.000
_cell.angle_alpha   90.00
_cell.angle_beta   90.00
_cell.angle_gamma   90.00
#
_symmetry.space_group_name_H-M   'P 1'
#
loop_
_entity.id
_entity.type
_entity.pdbx_description
1 polymer ?
#
loop_
_entity_poly.entity_id
_entity_poly.type
_entity_poly.pdbx_seq_one_letter_code
_entity_poly.pdbx_strand_id
1 'polypeptide(L)'
;MRHYNPLRRAQEREEDASESESDEEAAAVEFAKCERDWIRATQDRRRGMMREAEEQMKRVREVRASREARAALEAEMEEIKRRLTEMDTMENAYTSIQIDAEEAAERAAAAMVEALNAQIGGVDAHLLLLTWSDHESSWSNLEKRVRAEGNASDGDNVDSVRFITLGDVPWPPEEGSILVQMVACERLSAPSEFEDSNQATSALFRRAFKKASLRWHPDKFSAKFGRYLDPEHADEIYDRVQKVSQSINDEWTTSH
;
A
#
# COMPACT_ATOMS: atom_id res chain seq x y z
N MET A 1 59.53 47.92 104.85
CA MET A 1 60.37 47.22 103.85
C MET A 1 60.53 45.78 104.27
N ARG A 2 59.95 44.84 103.51
CA ARG A 2 60.23 43.40 103.63
C ARG A 2 60.60 42.91 102.23
N HIS A 3 61.77 42.28 102.16
CA HIS A 3 62.47 41.92 100.94
C HIS A 3 61.72 40.83 100.17
N TYR A 4 61.54 41.06 98.86
CA TYR A 4 61.04 40.07 97.91
C TYR A 4 62.15 39.04 97.69
N ASN A 5 61.89 37.76 98.01
CA ASN A 5 62.82 36.66 97.80
C ASN A 5 62.47 35.95 96.49
N PRO A 6 63.22 36.15 95.39
CA PRO A 6 62.84 35.67 94.06
C PRO A 6 63.08 34.16 93.85
N LEU A 7 63.60 33.44 94.84
CA LEU A 7 63.93 32.00 94.71
C LEU A 7 62.77 31.04 95.01
N ARG A 8 61.59 31.54 95.41
CA ARG A 8 60.43 30.70 95.74
C ARG A 8 59.47 30.43 94.58
N ARG A 9 59.70 31.03 93.40
CA ARG A 9 58.87 30.81 92.20
C ARG A 9 59.44 29.78 91.23
N ALA A 10 60.62 29.25 91.53
CA ALA A 10 61.28 28.23 90.70
C ALA A 10 60.98 26.80 91.16
N GLN A 11 60.20 26.60 92.24
CA GLN A 11 60.00 25.27 92.85
C GLN A 11 58.54 24.77 92.81
N GLU A 12 57.62 25.53 92.19
CA GLU A 12 56.22 25.12 91.95
C GLU A 12 55.89 25.06 90.45
N ARG A 13 56.91 24.83 89.61
CA ARG A 13 56.76 24.63 88.17
C ARG A 13 57.69 23.55 87.65
N GLU A 14 57.84 22.48 88.40
CA GLU A 14 58.56 21.27 87.96
C GLU A 14 57.76 19.98 88.19
N GLU A 15 56.46 20.08 88.47
CA GLU A 15 55.55 18.93 88.51
C GLU A 15 54.31 19.27 87.69
N ASP A 16 54.41 19.04 86.39
CA ASP A 16 53.35 18.67 85.42
C ASP A 16 53.86 18.94 84.00
N ALA A 17 54.89 18.19 83.63
CA ALA A 17 55.37 18.07 82.26
C ALA A 17 55.75 16.60 82.04
N SER A 18 54.76 15.71 82.11
CA SER A 18 54.96 14.28 81.84
C SER A 18 53.71 13.65 81.21
N GLU A 19 53.15 14.30 80.19
CA GLU A 19 52.27 13.67 79.19
C GLU A 19 52.43 14.46 77.87
N SER A 20 53.55 14.29 77.14
CA SER A 20 53.74 15.02 75.86
C SER A 20 54.67 14.34 74.85
N GLU A 21 54.95 13.03 74.99
CA GLU A 21 55.53 12.23 73.90
C GLU A 21 54.52 11.22 73.35
N SER A 22 53.69 10.62 74.22
CA SER A 22 52.61 9.70 73.82
C SER A 22 51.53 10.36 72.96
N ASP A 23 51.20 11.63 73.24
CA ASP A 23 50.16 12.36 72.49
C ASP A 23 50.65 12.84 71.11
N GLU A 24 51.93 13.22 71.02
CA GLU A 24 52.54 13.60 69.74
C GLU A 24 52.76 12.38 68.84
N GLU A 25 53.18 11.25 69.40
CA GLU A 25 53.32 9.99 68.65
C GLU A 25 51.95 9.45 68.21
N ALA A 26 50.93 9.53 69.07
CA ALA A 26 49.55 9.18 68.71
C ALA A 26 48.99 10.09 67.61
N ALA A 27 49.25 11.40 67.67
CA ALA A 27 48.85 12.36 66.64
C ALA A 27 49.56 12.09 65.29
N ALA A 28 50.85 11.72 65.32
CA ALA A 28 51.61 11.35 64.12
C ALA A 28 51.08 10.06 63.48
N VAL A 29 50.71 9.06 64.29
CA VAL A 29 50.12 7.80 63.82
C VAL A 29 48.73 8.02 63.20
N GLU A 30 47.89 8.85 63.83
CA GLU A 30 46.57 9.21 63.28
C GLU A 30 46.69 10.04 61.99
N PHE A 31 47.65 10.97 61.91
CA PHE A 31 47.93 11.69 60.67
C PHE A 31 48.36 10.75 59.52
N ALA A 32 49.28 9.82 59.79
CA ALA A 32 49.74 8.83 58.81
C ALA A 32 48.64 7.84 58.41
N LYS A 33 47.65 7.60 59.27
CA LYS A 33 46.45 6.80 58.95
C LYS A 33 45.48 7.60 58.06
N CYS A 34 45.19 8.85 58.41
CA CYS A 34 44.41 9.78 57.60
C CYS A 34 44.99 9.96 56.20
N GLU A 35 46.31 10.10 56.07
CA GLU A 35 46.99 10.23 54.78
C GLU A 35 46.84 8.96 53.93
N ARG A 36 47.04 7.77 54.52
CA ARG A 36 46.85 6.49 53.84
C ARG A 36 45.40 6.29 53.39
N ASP A 37 44.43 6.66 54.23
CA ASP A 37 43.02 6.53 53.90
C ASP A 37 42.59 7.54 52.82
N TRP A 38 43.15 8.75 52.82
CA TRP A 38 42.96 9.72 51.75
C TRP A 38 43.55 9.23 50.42
N ILE A 39 44.77 8.65 50.43
CA ILE A 39 45.39 8.07 49.23
C ILE A 39 44.53 6.92 48.68
N ARG A 40 44.04 6.02 49.56
CA ARG A 40 43.14 4.93 49.17
C ARG A 40 41.83 5.46 48.58
N ALA A 41 41.17 6.38 49.27
CA ALA A 41 39.92 6.99 48.80
C ALA A 41 40.09 7.72 47.45
N THR A 42 41.26 8.29 47.20
CA THR A 42 41.57 8.95 45.92
C THR A 42 41.83 7.94 44.81
N GLN A 43 42.55 6.85 45.11
CA GLN A 43 42.74 5.73 44.19
C GLN A 43 41.42 5.02 43.84
N ASP A 44 40.55 4.80 44.82
CA ASP A 44 39.25 4.16 44.61
C ASP A 44 38.30 5.04 43.80
N ARG A 45 38.28 6.36 44.05
CA ARG A 45 37.57 7.31 43.17
C ARG A 45 38.10 7.27 41.74
N ARG A 46 39.43 7.23 41.55
CA ARG A 46 40.04 7.13 40.22
C ARG A 46 39.68 5.81 39.53
N ARG A 47 39.65 4.70 40.26
CA ARG A 47 39.20 3.39 39.74
C ARG A 47 37.72 3.40 39.39
N GLY A 48 36.87 4.04 40.20
CA GLY A 48 35.45 4.24 39.92
C GLY A 48 35.24 4.99 38.61
N MET A 49 35.89 6.15 38.45
CA MET A 49 35.80 6.95 37.21
C MET A 49 36.31 6.19 35.97
N MET A 50 37.36 5.38 36.10
CA MET A 50 37.85 4.55 34.98
C MET A 50 36.84 3.47 34.59
N ARG A 51 36.21 2.79 35.57
CA ARG A 51 35.15 1.81 35.29
C ARG A 51 33.93 2.46 34.65
N GLU A 52 33.50 3.62 35.14
CA GLU A 52 32.39 4.38 34.56
C GLU A 52 32.72 4.81 33.12
N ALA A 53 33.95 5.26 32.85
CA ALA A 53 34.40 5.59 31.50
C ALA A 53 34.43 4.36 30.57
N GLU A 54 34.86 3.20 31.08
CA GLU A 54 34.83 1.93 30.33
C GLU A 54 33.39 1.50 29.99
N GLU A 55 32.46 1.62 30.95
CA GLU A 55 31.04 1.34 30.73
C GLU A 55 30.42 2.28 29.71
N GLN A 56 30.72 3.58 29.80
CA GLN A 56 30.25 4.56 28.82
C GLN A 56 30.80 4.26 27.42
N MET A 57 32.08 3.94 27.30
CA MET A 57 32.67 3.55 26.02
C MET A 57 32.05 2.26 25.48
N LYS A 58 31.74 1.29 26.35
CA LYS A 58 31.04 0.07 25.95
C LYS A 58 29.66 0.37 25.39
N ARG A 59 28.86 1.20 26.07
CA ARG A 59 27.54 1.64 25.57
C ARG A 59 27.65 2.38 24.23
N VAL A 60 28.65 3.25 24.06
CA VAL A 60 28.87 3.96 22.78
C VAL A 60 29.23 2.98 21.66
N ARG A 61 30.05 1.97 21.93
CA ARG A 61 30.37 0.92 20.95
C ARG A 61 29.14 0.09 20.57
N GLU A 62 28.30 -0.28 21.54
CA GLU A 62 27.06 -1.00 21.28
C GLU A 62 26.09 -0.18 20.43
N VAL A 63 25.94 1.12 20.72
CA VAL A 63 25.11 2.03 19.91
C VAL A 63 25.66 2.18 18.49
N ARG A 64 26.99 2.30 18.32
CA ARG A 64 27.62 2.36 17.00
C ARG A 64 27.42 1.07 16.21
N ALA A 65 27.68 -0.08 16.83
CA ALA A 65 27.47 -1.38 16.20
C ALA A 65 26.00 -1.59 15.80
N SER A 66 25.05 -1.16 16.64
CA SER A 66 23.62 -1.22 16.30
C SER A 66 23.26 -0.30 15.13
N ARG A 67 23.86 0.89 15.03
CA ARG A 67 23.64 1.81 13.90
C ARG A 67 24.25 1.27 12.61
N GLU A 68 25.45 0.71 12.68
CA GLU A 68 26.12 0.09 11.53
C GLU A 68 25.32 -1.12 11.01
N ALA A 69 24.81 -1.97 11.91
CA ALA A 69 23.93 -3.08 11.53
C ALA A 69 22.62 -2.61 10.87
N ARG A 70 22.02 -1.52 11.37
CA ARG A 70 20.83 -0.92 10.74
C ARG A 70 21.13 -0.34 9.36
N ALA A 71 22.25 0.36 9.21
CA ALA A 71 22.67 0.92 7.93
C ALA A 71 22.97 -0.18 6.89
N ALA A 72 23.54 -1.31 7.32
CA ALA A 72 23.76 -2.47 6.45
C ALA A 72 22.44 -3.07 5.95
N LEU A 73 21.47 -3.29 6.85
CA LEU A 73 20.14 -3.80 6.47
C LEU A 73 19.39 -2.83 5.55
N GLU A 74 19.51 -1.52 5.78
CA GLU A 74 18.92 -0.49 4.93
C GLU A 74 19.55 -0.49 3.52
N ALA A 75 20.88 -0.63 3.44
CA ALA A 75 21.57 -0.75 2.15
C ALA A 75 21.17 -2.03 1.39
N GLU A 76 21.02 -3.17 2.08
CA GLU A 76 20.51 -4.41 1.47
C GLU A 76 19.08 -4.25 0.97
N MET A 77 18.21 -3.61 1.75
CA MET A 77 16.84 -3.34 1.35
C MET A 77 16.77 -2.42 0.12
N GLU A 78 17.60 -1.38 0.06
CA GLU A 78 17.66 -0.48 -1.11
C GLU A 78 18.18 -1.21 -2.36
N GLU A 79 19.16 -2.12 -2.23
CA GLU A 79 19.59 -2.95 -3.36
C GLU A 79 18.49 -3.92 -3.82
N ILE A 80 17.72 -4.50 -2.90
CA ILE A 80 16.55 -5.33 -3.24
C ILE A 80 15.48 -4.50 -3.97
N LYS A 81 15.18 -3.29 -3.48
CA LYS A 81 14.27 -2.36 -4.15
C LYS A 81 14.77 -2.01 -5.55
N ARG A 82 16.07 -1.70 -5.70
CA ARG A 82 16.68 -1.40 -7.00
C ARG A 82 16.54 -2.57 -7.96
N ARG A 83 16.80 -3.80 -7.52
CA ARG A 83 16.60 -5.01 -8.34
C ARG A 83 15.15 -5.23 -8.71
N LEU A 84 14.22 -5.00 -7.78
CA LEU A 84 12.79 -5.10 -8.07
C LEU A 84 12.36 -4.05 -9.09
N THR A 85 12.84 -2.81 -8.98
CA THR A 85 12.55 -1.78 -10.00
C THR A 85 13.19 -2.11 -11.34
N GLU A 86 14.39 -2.70 -11.35
CA GLU A 86 15.06 -3.12 -12.58
C GLU A 86 14.30 -4.28 -13.25
N MET A 87 13.86 -5.27 -12.45
CA MET A 87 13.00 -6.35 -12.91
C MET A 87 11.64 -5.86 -13.38
N ASP A 88 10.99 -4.94 -12.66
CA ASP A 88 9.74 -4.32 -13.07
C ASP A 88 9.93 -3.52 -14.35
N THR A 89 11.04 -2.78 -14.53
CA THR A 89 11.33 -2.12 -15.81
C THR A 89 11.62 -3.10 -16.95
N MET A 90 12.05 -4.32 -16.67
CA MET A 90 12.26 -5.36 -17.67
C MET A 90 10.98 -6.15 -17.98
N GLU A 91 10.14 -6.43 -16.99
CA GLU A 91 8.81 -7.06 -17.16
C GLU A 91 7.78 -6.08 -17.75
N ASN A 92 7.94 -4.79 -17.45
CA ASN A 92 7.11 -3.68 -17.93
C ASN A 92 7.78 -2.92 -19.09
N ALA A 93 8.95 -3.36 -19.56
CA ALA A 93 9.44 -3.01 -20.88
C ALA A 93 8.53 -3.73 -21.87
N TYR A 94 7.45 -3.04 -22.25
CA TYR A 94 6.53 -3.47 -23.29
C TYR A 94 7.34 -4.06 -24.44
N THR A 95 7.05 -5.32 -24.77
CA THR A 95 7.58 -5.89 -26.01
C THR A 95 7.13 -5.00 -27.17
N SER A 96 7.93 -4.84 -28.23
CA SER A 96 7.54 -4.04 -29.41
C SER A 96 6.11 -4.37 -29.87
N ILE A 97 5.74 -5.65 -29.78
CA ILE A 97 4.42 -6.18 -30.11
C ILE A 97 3.30 -5.57 -29.23
N GLN A 98 3.54 -5.36 -27.94
CA GLN A 98 2.58 -4.73 -27.03
C GLN A 98 2.49 -3.22 -27.25
N ILE A 99 3.60 -2.55 -27.61
CA ILE A 99 3.59 -1.12 -28.00
C ILE A 99 2.79 -0.94 -29.29
N ASP A 100 3.07 -1.77 -30.30
CA ASP A 100 2.38 -1.75 -31.59
C ASP A 100 0.87 -2.05 -31.42
N ALA A 101 0.53 -2.99 -30.53
CA ALA A 101 -0.86 -3.29 -30.19
C ALA A 101 -1.54 -2.13 -29.45
N GLU A 102 -0.83 -1.40 -28.58
CA GLU A 102 -1.39 -0.24 -27.88
C GLU A 102 -1.56 0.97 -28.81
N GLU A 103 -0.59 1.23 -29.69
CA GLU A 103 -0.68 2.30 -30.68
C GLU A 103 -1.78 2.03 -31.73
N ALA A 104 -1.96 0.76 -32.11
CA ALA A 104 -3.06 0.36 -32.97
C ALA A 104 -4.43 0.49 -32.26
N ALA A 105 -4.50 0.14 -30.97
CA ALA A 105 -5.69 0.37 -30.15
C ALA A 105 -6.03 1.87 -30.03
N GLU A 106 -5.03 2.74 -29.94
CA GLU A 106 -5.22 4.18 -29.88
C GLU A 106 -5.75 4.74 -31.22
N ARG A 107 -5.19 4.29 -32.34
CA ARG A 107 -5.68 4.65 -33.69
C ARG A 107 -7.12 4.17 -33.92
N ALA A 108 -7.44 2.94 -33.53
CA ALA A 108 -8.77 2.38 -33.66
C ALA A 108 -9.80 3.16 -32.84
N ALA A 109 -9.45 3.49 -31.59
CA ALA A 109 -10.32 4.27 -30.75
C ALA A 109 -10.54 5.68 -31.33
N ALA A 110 -9.51 6.33 -31.88
CA ALA A 110 -9.63 7.63 -32.53
C ALA A 110 -10.56 7.61 -33.77
N ALA A 111 -10.46 6.58 -34.61
CA ALA A 111 -11.35 6.40 -35.76
C ALA A 111 -12.82 6.19 -35.32
N MET A 112 -13.04 5.45 -34.24
CA MET A 112 -14.38 5.28 -33.68
C MET A 112 -14.96 6.60 -33.12
N VAL A 113 -14.12 7.49 -32.58
CA VAL A 113 -14.56 8.84 -32.17
C VAL A 113 -15.02 9.66 -33.35
N GLU A 114 -14.26 9.63 -34.45
CA GLU A 114 -14.57 10.38 -35.67
C GLU A 114 -15.89 9.90 -36.28
N ALA A 115 -16.08 8.58 -36.37
CA ALA A 115 -17.33 7.97 -36.80
C ALA A 115 -18.52 8.32 -35.88
N LEU A 116 -18.31 8.26 -34.56
CA LEU A 116 -19.35 8.59 -33.58
C LEU A 116 -19.74 10.08 -33.66
N ASN A 117 -18.77 10.99 -33.73
CA ASN A 117 -19.03 12.42 -33.88
C ASN A 117 -19.78 12.73 -35.19
N ALA A 118 -19.57 11.95 -36.25
CA ALA A 118 -20.30 12.07 -37.51
C ALA A 118 -21.73 11.51 -37.43
N GLN A 119 -21.99 10.50 -36.58
CA GLN A 119 -23.29 9.86 -36.41
C GLN A 119 -24.21 10.54 -35.40
N ILE A 120 -23.67 11.14 -34.32
CA ILE A 120 -24.49 11.79 -33.28
C ILE A 120 -25.05 13.12 -33.82
N GLY A 121 -26.17 13.05 -34.53
CA GLY A 121 -27.14 14.14 -34.67
C GLY A 121 -28.03 14.22 -33.43
N GLY A 122 -28.46 15.43 -33.04
CA GLY A 122 -29.08 15.67 -31.73
C GLY A 122 -30.34 14.86 -31.37
N VAL A 123 -31.10 14.35 -32.35
CA VAL A 123 -32.29 13.52 -32.12
C VAL A 123 -31.92 12.04 -31.93
N ASP A 124 -30.86 11.57 -32.57
CA ASP A 124 -30.39 10.18 -32.51
C ASP A 124 -29.65 9.90 -31.18
N ALA A 125 -28.92 10.91 -30.69
CA ALA A 125 -28.20 10.88 -29.41
C ALA A 125 -29.09 10.52 -28.21
N HIS A 126 -30.28 11.13 -28.14
CA HIS A 126 -31.21 10.92 -27.03
C HIS A 126 -31.85 9.52 -27.09
N LEU A 127 -32.13 9.03 -28.29
CA LEU A 127 -32.67 7.68 -28.47
C LEU A 127 -31.65 6.63 -28.05
N LEU A 128 -30.38 6.79 -28.46
CA LEU A 128 -29.27 5.93 -28.07
C LEU A 128 -29.06 5.90 -26.54
N LEU A 129 -29.17 7.06 -25.89
CA LEU A 129 -29.06 7.14 -24.43
C LEU A 129 -30.19 6.37 -23.72
N LEU A 130 -31.42 6.50 -24.23
CA LEU A 130 -32.59 5.83 -23.65
C LEU A 130 -32.49 4.30 -23.79
N THR A 131 -32.21 3.82 -25.01
CA THR A 131 -32.12 2.38 -25.30
C THR A 131 -30.99 1.72 -24.52
N TRP A 132 -29.85 2.39 -24.39
CA TRP A 132 -28.73 1.86 -23.61
C TRP A 132 -28.97 1.90 -22.10
N SER A 133 -29.64 2.95 -21.60
CA SER A 133 -30.05 3.02 -20.19
C SER A 133 -31.02 1.89 -19.83
N ASP A 134 -31.97 1.57 -20.73
CA ASP A 134 -32.90 0.45 -20.56
C ASP A 134 -32.15 -0.89 -20.60
N HIS A 135 -31.18 -1.04 -21.50
CA HIS A 135 -30.30 -2.21 -21.56
C HIS A 135 -29.49 -2.38 -20.27
N GLU A 136 -28.85 -1.33 -19.76
CA GLU A 136 -28.08 -1.38 -18.51
C GLU A 136 -28.96 -1.67 -17.29
N SER A 137 -30.18 -1.13 -17.26
CA SER A 137 -31.16 -1.42 -16.22
C SER A 137 -31.56 -2.90 -16.25
N SER A 138 -31.83 -3.43 -17.44
CA SER A 138 -32.16 -4.84 -17.65
C SER A 138 -31.01 -5.76 -17.26
N TRP A 139 -29.78 -5.42 -17.63
CA TRP A 139 -28.57 -6.15 -17.22
C TRP A 139 -28.38 -6.15 -15.70
N SER A 140 -28.57 -4.99 -15.04
CA SER A 140 -28.51 -4.88 -13.58
C SER A 140 -29.57 -5.76 -12.90
N ASN A 141 -30.78 -5.82 -13.46
CA ASN A 141 -31.87 -6.64 -12.93
C ASN A 141 -31.56 -8.14 -13.06
N LEU A 142 -30.99 -8.58 -14.19
CA LEU A 142 -30.53 -9.96 -14.37
C LEU A 142 -29.48 -10.33 -13.32
N GLU A 143 -28.47 -9.48 -13.11
CA GLU A 143 -27.42 -9.73 -12.11
C GLU A 143 -27.96 -9.79 -10.67
N LYS A 144 -28.94 -8.94 -10.34
CA LYS A 144 -29.61 -8.94 -9.03
C LYS A 144 -30.42 -10.21 -8.82
N ARG A 145 -31.15 -10.68 -9.84
CA ARG A 145 -31.91 -11.95 -9.79
C ARG A 145 -30.97 -13.12 -9.48
N VAL A 146 -29.89 -13.22 -10.24
CA VAL A 146 -28.87 -14.28 -10.09
C VAL A 146 -28.18 -14.23 -8.73
N ARG A 147 -27.89 -13.02 -8.21
CA ARG A 147 -27.33 -12.86 -6.87
C ARG A 147 -28.32 -13.23 -5.76
N ALA A 148 -29.60 -12.89 -5.92
CA ALA A 148 -30.64 -13.25 -4.96
C ALA A 148 -30.81 -14.77 -4.87
N GLU A 149 -30.81 -15.45 -6.02
CA GLU A 149 -30.86 -16.92 -6.08
C GLU A 149 -29.59 -17.58 -5.54
N GLY A 150 -28.41 -16.99 -5.75
CA GLY A 150 -27.16 -17.49 -5.16
C GLY A 150 -27.05 -17.31 -3.65
N ASN A 151 -27.80 -16.37 -3.05
CA ASN A 151 -27.81 -16.10 -1.62
C ASN A 151 -28.94 -16.82 -0.87
N ALA A 152 -29.92 -17.38 -1.58
CA ALA A 152 -30.95 -18.24 -1.00
C ALA A 152 -30.31 -19.57 -0.59
N SER A 153 -29.72 -19.60 0.60
CA SER A 153 -29.07 -20.77 1.17
C SER A 153 -30.10 -21.84 1.52
N ASP A 154 -30.04 -22.99 0.83
CA ASP A 154 -30.21 -24.38 1.29
C ASP A 154 -31.40 -24.80 2.19
N GLY A 155 -32.34 -23.92 2.52
CA GLY A 155 -33.28 -24.16 3.62
C GLY A 155 -34.77 -24.20 3.30
N ASP A 156 -35.24 -23.58 2.22
CA ASP A 156 -36.69 -23.49 1.99
C ASP A 156 -37.01 -23.33 0.50
N ASN A 157 -37.73 -24.30 -0.05
CA ASN A 157 -38.33 -24.35 -1.39
C ASN A 157 -37.43 -24.80 -2.56
N VAL A 158 -37.35 -26.13 -2.74
CA VAL A 158 -36.59 -26.85 -3.79
C VAL A 158 -37.18 -26.68 -5.21
N ASP A 159 -38.39 -26.14 -5.36
CA ASP A 159 -39.16 -26.24 -6.62
C ASP A 159 -39.32 -24.92 -7.41
N SER A 160 -38.47 -23.91 -7.21
CA SER A 160 -38.58 -22.67 -8.01
C SER A 160 -37.23 -22.02 -8.34
N VAL A 161 -36.26 -22.80 -8.80
CA VAL A 161 -35.13 -22.22 -9.55
C VAL A 161 -35.70 -21.57 -10.80
N ARG A 162 -35.74 -20.23 -10.84
CA ARG A 162 -36.20 -19.50 -12.02
C ARG A 162 -35.08 -19.56 -13.05
N PHE A 163 -35.23 -20.46 -14.01
CA PHE A 163 -34.31 -20.56 -15.12
C PHE A 163 -34.33 -19.27 -15.96
N ILE A 164 -33.15 -18.85 -16.40
CA ILE A 164 -32.93 -17.76 -17.34
C ILE A 164 -33.25 -18.32 -18.72
N THR A 165 -34.28 -17.77 -19.34
CA THR A 165 -34.66 -18.08 -20.72
C THR A 165 -33.96 -17.14 -21.70
N LEU A 166 -34.08 -17.42 -23.01
CA LEU A 166 -33.51 -16.56 -24.06
C LEU A 166 -33.98 -15.10 -23.95
N GLY A 167 -35.21 -14.87 -23.50
CA GLY A 167 -35.81 -13.53 -23.38
C GLY A 167 -35.43 -12.77 -22.10
N ASP A 168 -34.86 -13.46 -21.11
CA ASP A 168 -34.38 -12.82 -19.87
C ASP A 168 -33.01 -12.17 -20.04
N VAL A 169 -32.22 -12.63 -21.01
CA VAL A 169 -30.91 -12.07 -21.31
C VAL A 169 -31.09 -10.72 -22.02
N PRO A 170 -30.57 -9.61 -21.46
CA PRO A 170 -30.64 -8.31 -22.11
C PRO A 170 -29.61 -8.27 -23.23
N TRP A 171 -30.02 -8.71 -24.41
CA TRP A 171 -29.22 -8.65 -25.62
C TRP A 171 -28.98 -7.19 -26.04
N PRO A 172 -27.81 -6.88 -26.62
CA PRO A 172 -27.56 -5.54 -27.13
C PRO A 172 -28.57 -5.20 -28.25
N PRO A 173 -29.00 -3.94 -28.40
CA PRO A 173 -29.94 -3.53 -29.43
C PRO A 173 -29.42 -3.80 -30.84
N GLU A 174 -28.12 -3.60 -31.03
CA GLU A 174 -27.39 -3.86 -32.27
C GLU A 174 -26.07 -4.57 -31.93
N GLU A 175 -25.82 -5.71 -32.57
CA GLU A 175 -24.66 -6.55 -32.25
C GLU A 175 -23.33 -5.92 -32.75
N GLY A 176 -23.38 -4.99 -33.72
CA GLY A 176 -22.21 -4.37 -34.37
C GLY A 176 -21.99 -2.88 -34.06
N SER A 177 -22.65 -2.32 -33.04
CA SER A 177 -22.41 -0.95 -32.58
C SER A 177 -22.29 -0.85 -31.05
N ILE A 178 -21.93 -1.95 -30.38
CA ILE A 178 -21.97 -2.06 -28.91
C ILE A 178 -20.98 -1.10 -28.28
N LEU A 179 -19.75 -1.04 -28.79
CA LEU A 179 -18.71 -0.18 -28.23
C LEU A 179 -19.05 1.29 -28.42
N VAL A 180 -19.59 1.63 -29.59
CA VAL A 180 -20.01 2.97 -29.99
C VAL A 180 -21.15 3.47 -29.09
N GLN A 181 -22.17 2.64 -28.86
CA GLN A 181 -23.29 2.97 -27.98
C GLN A 181 -22.85 3.16 -26.53
N MET A 182 -21.97 2.29 -26.02
CA MET A 182 -21.41 2.42 -24.67
C MET A 182 -20.68 3.73 -24.45
N VAL A 183 -19.80 4.10 -25.39
CA VAL A 183 -19.03 5.35 -25.30
C VAL A 183 -19.93 6.57 -25.45
N ALA A 184 -20.89 6.54 -26.39
CA ALA A 184 -21.85 7.61 -26.55
C ALA A 184 -22.61 7.90 -25.25
N CYS A 185 -23.05 6.85 -24.56
CA CYS A 185 -23.79 6.99 -23.30
C CYS A 185 -22.92 7.50 -22.16
N GLU A 186 -21.67 7.06 -22.04
CA GLU A 186 -20.75 7.57 -21.02
C GLU A 186 -20.42 9.05 -21.27
N ARG A 187 -20.21 9.47 -22.53
CA ARG A 187 -20.00 10.89 -22.90
C ARG A 187 -21.22 11.76 -22.60
N LEU A 188 -22.42 11.29 -22.95
CA LEU A 188 -23.67 12.02 -22.73
C LEU A 188 -24.08 12.10 -21.26
N SER A 189 -23.70 11.11 -20.45
CA SER A 189 -24.01 11.09 -19.01
C SER A 189 -23.09 12.01 -18.20
N ALA A 190 -21.86 12.25 -18.66
CA ALA A 190 -20.88 13.10 -17.99
C ALA A 190 -20.17 14.08 -18.96
N PRO A 191 -20.90 14.97 -19.65
CA PRO A 191 -20.33 15.81 -20.70
C PRO A 191 -19.25 16.79 -20.19
N SER A 192 -19.25 17.09 -18.89
CA SER A 192 -18.29 18.00 -18.24
C SER A 192 -16.91 17.38 -17.98
N GLU A 193 -16.77 16.05 -18.03
CA GLU A 193 -15.49 15.37 -17.73
C GLU A 193 -14.63 15.12 -18.98
N PHE A 194 -15.21 15.35 -20.17
CA PHE A 194 -14.60 14.99 -21.46
C PHE A 194 -14.54 16.21 -22.39
N GLU A 195 -13.84 17.27 -21.97
CA GLU A 195 -13.41 18.32 -22.90
C GLU A 195 -12.42 17.71 -23.91
N ASP A 196 -12.90 17.45 -25.12
CA ASP A 196 -12.22 17.38 -26.44
C ASP A 196 -10.80 16.80 -26.56
N SER A 197 -10.35 15.98 -25.61
CA SER A 197 -9.11 15.22 -25.78
C SER A 197 -9.42 13.88 -26.41
N ASN A 198 -8.89 13.64 -27.62
CA ASN A 198 -8.89 12.32 -28.28
C ASN A 198 -8.42 11.21 -27.34
N GLN A 199 -7.53 11.53 -26.39
CA GLN A 199 -7.03 10.61 -25.38
C GLN A 199 -8.10 10.19 -24.35
N ALA A 200 -8.98 11.12 -23.95
CA ALA A 200 -10.06 10.84 -23.01
C ALA A 200 -11.12 9.94 -23.66
N THR A 201 -11.44 10.17 -24.93
CA THR A 201 -12.38 9.32 -25.67
C THR A 201 -11.79 7.94 -26.00
N SER A 202 -10.49 7.86 -26.28
CA SER A 202 -9.79 6.57 -26.42
C SER A 202 -9.82 5.75 -25.13
N ALA A 203 -9.67 6.40 -23.98
CA ALA A 203 -9.83 5.74 -22.68
C ALA A 203 -11.26 5.20 -22.47
N LEU A 204 -12.29 5.93 -22.92
CA LEU A 204 -13.69 5.47 -22.89
C LEU A 204 -13.90 4.23 -23.77
N PHE A 205 -13.37 4.21 -25.00
CA PHE A 205 -13.46 3.03 -25.87
C PHE A 205 -12.76 1.82 -25.27
N ARG A 206 -11.56 1.98 -24.71
CA ARG A 206 -10.85 0.88 -24.01
C ARG A 206 -11.65 0.38 -22.81
N ARG A 207 -12.27 1.28 -22.06
CA ARG A 207 -13.15 0.93 -20.92
C ARG A 207 -14.39 0.19 -21.38
N ALA A 208 -15.05 0.66 -22.44
CA ALA A 208 -16.19 0.02 -23.06
C ALA A 208 -15.84 -1.39 -23.55
N PHE A 209 -14.74 -1.55 -24.27
CA PHE A 209 -14.25 -2.85 -24.75
C PHE A 209 -13.99 -3.82 -23.60
N LYS A 210 -13.27 -3.40 -22.55
CA LYS A 210 -13.02 -4.24 -21.37
C LYS A 210 -14.33 -4.67 -20.70
N LYS A 211 -15.27 -3.73 -20.54
CA LYS A 211 -16.56 -3.98 -19.90
C LYS A 211 -17.45 -4.90 -20.76
N ALA A 212 -17.51 -4.70 -22.06
CA ALA A 212 -18.26 -5.54 -23.00
C ALA A 212 -17.67 -6.96 -23.08
N SER A 213 -16.34 -7.07 -23.20
CA SER A 213 -15.63 -8.35 -23.22
C SER A 213 -15.89 -9.16 -21.95
N LEU A 214 -15.81 -8.54 -20.76
CA LEU A 214 -16.09 -9.26 -19.50
C LEU A 214 -17.54 -9.72 -19.37
N ARG A 215 -18.49 -9.03 -19.99
CA ARG A 215 -19.92 -9.38 -19.97
C ARG A 215 -20.27 -10.50 -20.94
N TRP A 216 -19.74 -10.42 -22.15
CA TRP A 216 -20.14 -11.28 -23.27
C TRP A 216 -19.12 -12.37 -23.61
N HIS A 217 -17.99 -12.47 -22.92
CA HIS A 217 -17.06 -13.58 -23.14
C HIS A 217 -17.70 -14.91 -22.70
N PRO A 218 -17.71 -15.97 -23.55
CA PRO A 218 -18.40 -17.23 -23.27
C PRO A 218 -18.02 -17.87 -21.92
N ASP A 219 -16.72 -17.89 -21.58
CA ASP A 219 -16.24 -18.38 -20.26
C ASP A 219 -16.78 -17.56 -19.09
N LYS A 220 -16.80 -16.22 -19.19
CA LYS A 220 -17.26 -15.36 -18.10
C LYS A 220 -18.77 -15.40 -17.94
N PHE A 221 -19.49 -15.49 -19.05
CA PHE A 221 -20.93 -15.64 -19.06
C PHE A 221 -21.35 -17.00 -18.46
N SER A 222 -20.74 -18.11 -18.93
CA SER A 222 -21.02 -19.46 -18.42
C SER A 222 -20.68 -19.60 -16.93
N ALA A 223 -19.55 -19.05 -16.47
CA ALA A 223 -19.17 -19.09 -15.06
C ALA A 223 -20.19 -18.37 -14.15
N LYS A 224 -20.82 -17.30 -14.64
CA LYS A 224 -21.74 -16.47 -13.85
C LYS A 224 -23.19 -16.92 -13.94
N PHE A 225 -23.64 -17.28 -15.14
CA PHE A 225 -25.05 -17.55 -15.44
C PHE A 225 -25.34 -19.02 -15.77
N GLY A 226 -24.33 -19.82 -16.10
CA GLY A 226 -24.51 -21.18 -16.64
C GLY A 226 -25.35 -22.10 -15.77
N ARG A 227 -25.22 -22.02 -14.44
CA ARG A 227 -26.03 -22.83 -13.50
C ARG A 227 -27.52 -22.43 -13.41
N TYR A 228 -27.86 -21.27 -13.97
CA TYR A 228 -29.21 -20.70 -13.94
C TYR A 228 -29.86 -20.73 -15.32
N LEU A 229 -29.17 -21.18 -16.37
CA LEU A 229 -29.75 -21.24 -17.71
C LEU A 229 -30.77 -22.38 -17.80
N ASP A 230 -31.86 -22.12 -18.52
CA ASP A 230 -32.78 -23.17 -18.93
C ASP A 230 -32.06 -24.13 -19.89
N PRO A 231 -32.00 -25.45 -19.61
CA PRO A 231 -31.39 -26.43 -20.49
C PRO A 231 -31.92 -26.39 -21.93
N GLU A 232 -33.18 -25.99 -22.15
CA GLU A 232 -33.77 -25.88 -23.49
C GLU A 232 -33.23 -24.70 -24.29
N HIS A 233 -32.81 -23.63 -23.61
CA HIS A 233 -32.30 -22.40 -24.23
C HIS A 233 -30.79 -22.21 -24.06
N ALA A 234 -30.12 -23.04 -23.26
CA ALA A 234 -28.71 -22.87 -22.92
C ALA A 234 -27.80 -22.82 -24.16
N ASP A 235 -27.98 -23.75 -25.10
CA ASP A 235 -27.17 -23.81 -26.33
C ASP A 235 -27.38 -22.57 -27.20
N GLU A 236 -28.63 -22.12 -27.36
CA GLU A 236 -28.95 -20.93 -28.15
C GLU A 236 -28.39 -19.64 -27.51
N ILE A 237 -28.45 -19.54 -26.18
CA ILE A 237 -27.86 -18.44 -25.42
C ILE A 237 -26.35 -18.43 -25.61
N TYR A 238 -25.67 -19.58 -25.51
CA TYR A 238 -24.22 -19.65 -25.70
C TYR A 238 -23.79 -19.29 -27.12
N ASP A 239 -24.50 -19.78 -28.14
CA ASP A 239 -24.26 -19.43 -29.53
C ASP A 239 -24.39 -17.91 -29.77
N ARG A 240 -25.41 -17.29 -29.17
CA ARG A 240 -25.61 -15.85 -29.32
C ARG A 240 -24.59 -15.03 -28.53
N VAL A 241 -24.21 -15.46 -27.33
CA VAL A 241 -23.12 -14.85 -26.56
C VAL A 241 -21.81 -14.91 -27.35
N GLN A 242 -21.53 -16.03 -28.03
CA GLN A 242 -20.37 -16.16 -28.89
C GLN A 242 -20.42 -15.19 -30.08
N LYS A 243 -21.57 -15.04 -30.75
CA LYS A 243 -21.74 -14.07 -31.84
C LYS A 243 -21.51 -12.64 -31.38
N VAL A 244 -22.09 -12.26 -30.23
CA VAL A 244 -21.88 -10.93 -29.63
C VAL A 244 -20.41 -10.72 -29.27
N SER A 245 -19.74 -11.71 -28.69
CA SER A 245 -18.31 -11.64 -28.38
C SER A 245 -17.44 -11.50 -29.64
N GLN A 246 -17.78 -12.20 -30.71
CA GLN A 246 -17.10 -12.07 -32.00
C GLN A 246 -17.32 -10.69 -32.58
N SER A 247 -18.55 -10.19 -32.58
CA SER A 247 -18.87 -8.85 -33.07
C SER A 247 -18.13 -7.74 -32.30
N ILE A 248 -17.99 -7.85 -30.97
CA ILE A 248 -17.18 -6.92 -30.16
C ILE A 248 -15.71 -6.93 -30.60
N ASN A 249 -15.16 -8.11 -30.87
CA ASN A 249 -13.80 -8.24 -31.35
C ASN A 249 -13.67 -7.70 -32.79
N ASP A 250 -14.66 -7.96 -33.64
CA ASP A 250 -14.68 -7.50 -35.03
C ASP A 250 -14.84 -5.98 -35.11
N GLU A 251 -15.67 -5.35 -34.28
CA GLU A 251 -15.76 -3.89 -34.13
C GLU A 251 -14.39 -3.31 -33.73
N TRP A 252 -13.74 -3.96 -32.78
CA TRP A 252 -12.41 -3.58 -32.33
C TRP A 252 -11.37 -3.71 -33.46
N THR A 253 -11.34 -4.85 -34.19
CA THR A 253 -10.34 -5.13 -35.24
C THR A 253 -10.62 -4.47 -36.58
N THR A 254 -11.87 -4.23 -36.99
CA THR A 254 -12.21 -3.56 -38.26
C THR A 254 -11.80 -2.09 -38.24
N SER A 255 -11.54 -1.56 -37.05
CA SER A 255 -10.96 -0.23 -36.86
C SER A 255 -9.42 -0.25 -36.75
N HIS A 256 -8.78 -1.43 -36.88
CA HIS A 256 -7.33 -1.66 -36.95
C HIS A 256 -6.87 -1.98 -38.38
#